data_AF-A0A535SJJ2-F1
#
_entry.id   AF-A0A535SJJ2-F1
#
_cell.length_a   1.000
_cell.length_b   1.000
_cell.length_c   1.000
_cell.angle_alpha   90.00
_cell.angle_beta   90.00
_cell.angle_gamma   90.00
#
_symmetry.space_group_name_H-M   'P 1'
#
loop_
_entity.id
_entity.type
_entity.pdbx_description
1 polymer ?
#
loop_
_entity_poly.entity_id
_entity_poly.type
_entity_poly.pdbx_seq_one_letter_code
_entity_poly.pdbx_strand_id
1 'polypeptide(L)'
;MTALVPLVVLLLMAGCGSSQGQHPAPRTLGTVELKFRLLAQLGPLQYCDPDSYPVGRPVTPAYVSTRLAEIAAQDPQTYRDILGHFATSSPPTPPQELETYSAYKELAAIELTPDGDAYDFLFTAGPSSGHQATAIKGTIDRAGAIAVQSRSPYQRVCPICLAASTMIATPNGPIVVSALRPGMPVWTADRTGERLPATVLEAGSMLAPFGHDVVHLVLADGRQVWVSPGHPTADGRRVGDLAAGDRLMAARSSARIAGPMPAAPMTCFRPDRPASTGRTASCSQAR
;
A
#
# COMPACT_ATOMS: atom_id res chain seq x y z
N MET A 1 -88.31 52.99 23.10
CA MET A 1 -88.04 51.55 23.33
C MET A 1 -86.79 51.21 22.55
N THR A 2 -85.63 51.26 23.21
CA THR A 2 -84.30 51.04 22.65
C THR A 2 -84.00 49.53 22.64
N ALA A 3 -83.69 48.97 21.48
CA ALA A 3 -83.30 47.57 21.33
C ALA A 3 -81.76 47.46 21.29
N LEU A 4 -81.19 46.70 22.23
CA LEU A 4 -79.79 46.29 22.24
C LEU A 4 -79.55 45.14 21.25
N VAL A 5 -78.46 45.23 20.49
CA VAL A 5 -77.88 44.12 19.71
C VAL A 5 -76.56 43.73 20.38
N PRO A 6 -76.29 42.44 20.69
CA PRO A 6 -74.99 42.05 21.23
C PRO A 6 -74.00 41.76 20.10
N LEU A 7 -72.81 42.36 20.23
CA LEU A 7 -71.64 42.14 19.39
C LEU A 7 -70.95 40.84 19.83
N VAL A 8 -70.94 39.82 18.97
CA VAL A 8 -70.14 38.60 19.18
C VAL A 8 -68.73 38.85 18.67
N VAL A 9 -67.74 38.87 19.59
CA VAL A 9 -66.32 38.99 19.27
C VAL A 9 -65.74 37.59 19.10
N LEU A 10 -65.32 37.25 17.88
CA LEU A 10 -64.66 35.99 17.54
C LEU A 10 -63.14 36.17 17.72
N LEU A 11 -62.54 35.55 18.75
CA LEU A 11 -61.08 35.51 18.93
C LEU A 11 -60.46 34.46 17.99
N LEU A 12 -59.70 34.91 17.00
CA LEU A 12 -58.81 34.07 16.19
C LEU A 12 -57.45 33.97 16.89
N MET A 13 -57.15 32.82 17.51
CA MET A 13 -55.82 32.51 18.03
C MET A 13 -54.89 32.10 16.88
N ALA A 14 -53.95 32.97 16.54
CA ALA A 14 -52.83 32.65 15.64
C ALA A 14 -51.80 31.78 16.40
N GLY A 15 -51.83 30.46 16.15
CA GLY A 15 -50.80 29.55 16.63
C GLY A 15 -49.53 29.67 15.79
N CYS A 16 -48.46 30.21 16.37
CA CYS A 16 -47.12 30.11 15.82
C CYS A 16 -46.65 28.65 15.92
N GLY A 17 -46.79 27.89 14.83
CA GLY A 17 -46.18 26.58 14.68
C GLY A 17 -44.66 26.72 14.67
N SER A 18 -44.00 26.28 15.74
CA SER A 18 -42.55 26.17 15.79
C SER A 18 -42.11 25.03 14.86
N SER A 19 -41.57 25.38 13.70
CA SER A 19 -40.85 24.47 12.83
C SER A 19 -39.62 23.95 13.58
N GLN A 20 -39.71 22.78 14.19
CA GLN A 20 -38.53 22.06 14.65
C GLN A 20 -37.69 21.74 13.41
N GLY A 21 -36.64 22.53 13.17
CA GLY A 21 -35.60 22.18 12.22
C GLY A 21 -35.02 20.83 12.63
N GLN A 22 -35.29 19.80 11.84
CA GLN A 22 -34.61 18.52 11.94
C GLN A 22 -33.12 18.80 11.72
N HIS A 23 -32.34 18.83 12.81
CA HIS A 23 -30.90 18.77 12.72
C HIS A 23 -30.57 17.43 12.06
N PRO A 24 -29.88 17.40 10.90
CA PRO A 24 -29.41 16.14 10.35
C PRO A 24 -28.54 15.46 11.40
N ALA A 25 -28.80 14.18 11.67
CA ALA A 25 -27.97 13.38 12.57
C ALA A 25 -26.49 13.50 12.13
N PRO A 26 -25.53 13.52 13.08
CA PRO A 26 -24.12 13.57 12.74
C PRO A 26 -23.79 12.46 11.74
N ARG A 27 -23.35 12.84 10.53
CA ARG A 27 -23.05 11.90 9.46
C ARG A 27 -21.78 11.15 9.83
N THR A 28 -21.90 9.88 10.16
CA THR A 28 -20.74 8.98 10.33
C THR A 28 -20.22 8.58 8.95
N LEU A 29 -18.95 8.88 8.69
CA LEU A 29 -18.27 8.56 7.44
C LEU A 29 -17.69 7.15 7.49
N GLY A 30 -17.74 6.45 6.35
CA GLY A 30 -17.04 5.19 6.15
C GLY A 30 -15.52 5.39 6.04
N THR A 31 -14.74 4.34 6.22
CA THR A 31 -13.27 4.40 6.20
C THR A 31 -12.69 4.95 4.90
N VAL A 32 -13.31 4.64 3.75
CA VAL A 32 -12.92 5.20 2.44
C VAL A 32 -13.03 6.73 2.42
N GLU A 33 -14.14 7.27 2.90
CA GLU A 33 -14.37 8.72 2.93
C GLU A 33 -13.46 9.41 3.97
N LEU A 34 -13.17 8.77 5.10
CA LEU A 34 -12.18 9.24 6.06
C LEU A 34 -10.77 9.31 5.45
N LYS A 35 -10.39 8.32 4.64
CA LYS A 35 -9.09 8.33 3.93
C LYS A 35 -9.04 9.41 2.85
N PHE A 36 -10.13 9.64 2.10
CA PHE A 36 -10.20 10.77 1.17
C PHE A 36 -10.11 12.12 1.88
N ARG A 37 -10.71 12.27 3.07
CA ARG A 37 -10.55 13.46 3.93
C ARG A 37 -9.09 13.71 4.29
N LEU A 38 -8.33 12.67 4.64
CA LEU A 38 -6.89 12.77 4.91
C LEU A 38 -6.14 13.27 3.67
N LEU A 39 -6.39 12.70 2.48
CA LEU A 39 -5.78 13.16 1.23
C LEU A 39 -6.10 14.62 0.93
N ALA A 40 -7.37 15.01 1.07
CA ALA A 40 -7.82 16.37 0.79
C ALA A 40 -7.19 17.41 1.74
N GLN A 41 -7.01 17.07 3.02
CA GLN A 41 -6.56 18.02 4.05
C GLN A 41 -5.05 17.98 4.32
N LEU A 42 -4.40 16.84 4.15
CA LEU A 42 -2.97 16.66 4.41
C LEU A 42 -2.10 16.72 3.14
N GLY A 43 -2.73 16.69 1.96
CA GLY A 43 -2.09 16.79 0.66
C GLY A 43 -1.75 15.42 0.05
N PRO A 44 -0.94 15.41 -1.02
CA PRO A 44 -0.60 14.18 -1.73
C PRO A 44 0.05 13.14 -0.82
N LEU A 45 -0.37 11.89 -0.96
CA LEU A 45 0.24 10.79 -0.25
C LEU A 45 1.51 10.36 -0.96
N GLN A 46 2.62 10.36 -0.22
CA GLN A 46 3.77 9.58 -0.61
C GLN A 46 3.48 8.13 -0.21
N TYR A 47 3.14 7.28 -1.18
CA TYR A 47 3.19 5.80 -1.06
C TYR A 47 4.02 5.11 -2.17
N CYS A 48 4.38 3.83 -1.98
CA CYS A 48 5.10 3.03 -2.98
C CYS A 48 4.09 2.48 -3.98
N ASP A 49 3.83 3.22 -5.07
CA ASP A 49 2.85 2.83 -6.08
C ASP A 49 3.22 1.45 -6.69
N PRO A 50 2.35 0.42 -6.55
CA PRO A 50 2.64 -0.92 -7.04
C PRO A 50 2.79 -1.02 -8.56
N ASP A 51 2.35 -0.02 -9.34
CA ASP A 51 2.57 0.03 -10.80
C ASP A 51 3.90 0.68 -11.21
N SER A 52 4.49 1.50 -10.33
CA SER A 52 5.76 2.21 -10.59
C SER A 52 6.95 1.61 -9.84
N TYR A 53 6.67 0.94 -8.72
CA TYR A 53 7.63 0.36 -7.82
C TYR A 53 7.26 -1.10 -7.54
N PRO A 54 8.25 -2.02 -7.46
CA PRO A 54 9.70 -1.80 -7.49
C PRO A 54 10.30 -1.74 -8.91
N VAL A 55 9.52 -2.10 -9.93
CA VAL A 55 9.79 -1.91 -11.36
C VAL A 55 8.53 -1.31 -11.96
N GLY A 56 8.67 -0.25 -12.75
CA GLY A 56 7.53 0.38 -13.41
C GLY A 56 7.00 -0.48 -14.55
N ARG A 57 5.68 -0.60 -14.65
CA ARG A 57 4.99 -1.28 -15.75
C ARG A 57 4.08 -0.31 -16.52
N PRO A 58 3.82 -0.56 -17.81
CA PRO A 58 2.82 0.19 -18.56
C PRO A 58 1.42 -0.02 -17.96
N VAL A 59 0.77 1.07 -17.54
CA VAL A 59 -0.63 1.06 -17.08
C VAL A 59 -1.54 1.30 -18.28
N THR A 60 -1.95 0.22 -18.95
CA THR A 60 -2.85 0.28 -20.11
C THR A 60 -4.31 0.20 -19.67
N PRO A 61 -5.28 0.67 -20.48
CA PRO A 61 -6.70 0.53 -20.16
C PRO A 61 -7.12 -0.91 -19.86
N ALA A 62 -6.69 -1.88 -20.68
CA ALA A 62 -7.02 -3.29 -20.47
C ALA A 62 -6.45 -3.85 -19.15
N TYR A 63 -5.25 -3.41 -18.75
CA TYR A 63 -4.67 -3.75 -17.45
C TYR A 63 -5.53 -3.19 -16.31
N VAL A 64 -5.94 -1.93 -16.40
CA VAL A 64 -6.80 -1.28 -15.39
C VAL A 64 -8.15 -1.99 -15.29
N SER A 65 -8.83 -2.28 -16.40
CA SER A 65 -10.13 -2.98 -16.39
C SER A 65 -10.01 -4.36 -15.74
N THR A 66 -8.93 -5.09 -16.03
CA THR A 66 -8.66 -6.40 -15.40
C THR A 66 -8.48 -6.26 -13.89
N ARG A 67 -7.67 -5.30 -13.45
CA ARG A 67 -7.44 -5.04 -12.02
C ARG A 67 -8.70 -4.62 -11.28
N LEU A 68 -9.53 -3.76 -11.87
CA LEU A 68 -10.78 -3.37 -11.26
C LEU A 68 -11.78 -4.51 -11.14
N ALA A 69 -11.82 -5.44 -12.11
CA ALA A 69 -12.65 -6.63 -11.99
C ALA A 69 -12.18 -7.53 -10.81
N GLU A 70 -10.87 -7.70 -10.63
CA GLU A 70 -10.30 -8.42 -9.49
C GLU A 70 -10.65 -7.74 -8.15
N ILE A 71 -10.51 -6.41 -8.08
CA ILE A 71 -10.84 -5.60 -6.91
C ILE A 71 -12.33 -5.70 -6.58
N ALA A 72 -13.22 -5.52 -7.56
CA ALA A 72 -14.66 -5.59 -7.36
C ALA A 72 -15.12 -6.98 -6.88
N ALA A 73 -14.41 -8.05 -7.26
CA ALA A 73 -14.70 -9.40 -6.80
C ALA A 73 -14.23 -9.66 -5.36
N GLN A 74 -13.10 -9.08 -4.93
CA GLN A 74 -12.46 -9.39 -3.65
C GLN A 74 -12.75 -8.37 -2.54
N ASP A 75 -12.87 -7.09 -2.90
CA ASP A 75 -13.24 -5.99 -2.01
C ASP A 75 -14.40 -5.17 -2.62
N PRO A 76 -15.61 -5.77 -2.73
CA PRO A 76 -16.75 -5.12 -3.36
C PRO A 76 -17.21 -3.86 -2.61
N GLN A 77 -16.95 -3.78 -1.29
CA GLN A 77 -17.40 -2.63 -0.50
C GLN A 77 -16.51 -1.42 -0.76
N THR A 78 -15.18 -1.57 -0.65
CA THR A 78 -14.25 -0.47 -0.98
C THR A 78 -14.41 -0.02 -2.42
N TYR A 79 -14.58 -0.96 -3.36
CA TYR A 79 -14.85 -0.64 -4.76
C TYR A 79 -16.09 0.26 -4.92
N ARG A 80 -17.24 -0.14 -4.33
CA ARG A 80 -18.47 0.66 -4.38
C ARG A 80 -18.34 2.02 -3.70
N ASP A 81 -17.64 2.08 -2.57
CA ASP A 81 -17.46 3.33 -1.82
C ASP A 81 -16.59 4.33 -2.58
N ILE A 82 -15.56 3.86 -3.31
CA ILE A 82 -14.75 4.71 -4.20
C ILE A 82 -15.58 5.20 -5.39
N LEU A 83 -16.36 4.32 -6.03
CA LEU A 83 -17.28 4.74 -7.10
C LEU A 83 -18.28 5.79 -6.59
N GLY A 84 -18.79 5.60 -5.37
CA GLY A 84 -19.69 6.53 -4.70
C GLY A 84 -19.04 7.89 -4.43
N HIS A 85 -17.78 7.91 -4.00
CA HIS A 85 -17.01 9.14 -3.79
C HIS A 85 -16.87 9.95 -5.10
N PHE A 86 -16.57 9.28 -6.22
CA PHE A 86 -16.46 9.92 -7.53
C PHE A 86 -17.81 10.11 -8.25
N ALA A 87 -18.93 9.76 -7.63
CA ALA A 87 -20.26 9.75 -8.27
C ALA A 87 -20.26 9.03 -9.64
N THR A 88 -19.50 7.94 -9.74
CA THR A 88 -19.26 7.20 -10.99
C THR A 88 -20.33 6.13 -11.21
N SER A 89 -20.82 6.01 -12.44
CA SER A 89 -21.74 4.95 -12.86
C SER A 89 -21.08 3.57 -12.86
N SER A 90 -21.87 2.51 -12.66
CA SER A 90 -21.41 1.13 -12.82
C SER A 90 -22.03 0.52 -14.09
N PRO A 91 -21.24 0.07 -15.08
CA PRO A 91 -19.78 0.07 -15.11
C PRO A 91 -19.16 1.46 -15.40
N PRO A 92 -17.93 1.73 -14.93
CA PRO A 92 -17.23 2.99 -15.22
C PRO A 92 -16.78 3.09 -16.68
N THR A 93 -16.60 4.30 -17.19
CA THR A 93 -15.89 4.56 -18.46
C THR A 93 -14.37 4.39 -18.27
N PRO A 94 -13.56 4.18 -19.34
CA PRO A 94 -12.12 3.96 -19.18
C PRO A 94 -11.36 5.05 -18.38
N PRO A 95 -11.67 6.36 -18.52
CA PRO A 95 -11.07 7.38 -17.66
C PRO A 95 -11.48 7.24 -16.18
N GLN A 96 -12.74 6.91 -15.91
CA GLN A 96 -13.25 6.67 -14.56
C GLN A 96 -12.67 5.39 -13.95
N GLU A 97 -12.41 4.37 -14.77
CA GLU A 97 -11.68 3.18 -14.34
C GLU A 97 -10.28 3.54 -13.85
N LEU A 98 -9.53 4.35 -14.62
CA LEU A 98 -8.20 4.77 -14.21
C LEU A 98 -8.22 5.59 -12.91
N GLU A 99 -9.18 6.50 -12.76
CA GLU A 99 -9.37 7.30 -11.54
C GLU A 99 -9.70 6.40 -10.34
N THR A 100 -10.66 5.48 -10.49
CA THR A 100 -11.06 4.51 -9.46
C THR A 100 -9.89 3.62 -9.03
N TYR A 101 -9.14 3.09 -9.99
CA TYR A 101 -8.00 2.23 -9.72
C TYR A 101 -6.85 2.99 -9.04
N SER A 102 -6.58 4.23 -9.46
CA SER A 102 -5.56 5.07 -8.84
C SER A 102 -5.91 5.39 -7.39
N ALA A 103 -7.17 5.75 -7.13
CA ALA A 103 -7.66 5.99 -5.78
C ALA A 103 -7.59 4.72 -4.90
N TYR A 104 -7.97 3.56 -5.44
CA TYR A 104 -7.88 2.30 -4.69
C TYR A 104 -6.46 2.05 -4.18
N LYS A 105 -5.44 2.20 -5.05
CA LYS A 105 -4.03 2.03 -4.67
C LYS A 105 -3.59 3.03 -3.61
N GLU A 106 -3.97 4.30 -3.76
CA GLU A 106 -3.58 5.36 -2.83
C GLU A 106 -4.23 5.17 -1.45
N LEU A 107 -5.53 4.88 -1.41
CA LEU A 107 -6.25 4.63 -0.15
C LEU A 107 -5.80 3.34 0.55
N ALA A 108 -5.39 2.32 -0.21
CA ALA A 108 -4.83 1.10 0.35
C ALA A 108 -3.52 1.35 1.12
N ALA A 109 -2.80 2.42 0.81
CA ALA A 109 -1.57 2.81 1.52
C ALA A 109 -1.80 3.65 2.78
N ILE A 110 -3.06 4.02 3.08
CA ILE A 110 -3.43 4.72 4.32
C ILE A 110 -3.98 3.69 5.30
N GLU A 111 -3.34 3.54 6.46
CA GLU A 111 -3.84 2.71 7.55
C GLU A 111 -4.62 3.57 8.54
N LEU A 112 -5.80 3.08 8.95
CA LEU A 112 -6.61 3.66 10.01
C LEU A 112 -6.75 2.61 11.11
N THR A 113 -6.14 2.85 12.26
CA THR A 113 -6.21 1.95 13.41
C THR A 113 -7.30 2.44 14.35
N PRO A 114 -8.32 1.64 14.69
CA PRO A 114 -9.36 2.08 15.61
C PRO A 114 -8.79 2.49 16.98
N ASP A 115 -9.19 3.67 17.47
CA ASP A 115 -8.88 4.17 18.81
C ASP A 115 -10.13 4.83 19.41
N GLY A 116 -10.86 4.07 20.23
CA GLY A 116 -12.15 4.50 20.79
C GLY A 116 -13.17 4.87 19.71
N ASP A 117 -13.60 6.14 19.71
CA ASP A 117 -14.55 6.71 18.75
C ASP A 117 -13.87 7.33 17.52
N ALA A 118 -12.55 7.22 17.41
CA ALA A 118 -11.75 7.74 16.32
C ALA A 118 -10.85 6.65 15.71
N TYR A 119 -9.99 7.08 14.78
CA TYR A 119 -8.93 6.26 14.22
C TYR A 119 -7.60 6.99 14.34
N ASP A 120 -6.58 6.31 14.86
CA ASP A 120 -5.19 6.73 14.70
C ASP A 120 -4.75 6.54 13.25
N PHE A 121 -3.96 7.49 12.76
CA PHE A 121 -3.32 7.39 11.45
C PHE A 121 -1.85 7.82 11.51
N LEU A 122 -1.08 7.23 10.60
CA LEU A 122 0.24 7.70 10.19
C LEU A 122 0.18 8.02 8.69
N PHE A 123 0.20 9.30 8.36
CA PHE A 123 0.13 9.79 6.98
C PHE A 123 1.49 10.30 6.53
N THR A 124 1.93 9.90 5.34
CA THR A 124 3.21 10.35 4.77
C THR A 124 2.94 11.37 3.67
N ALA A 125 2.94 12.66 4.02
CA ALA A 125 2.65 13.74 3.08
C ALA A 125 3.90 14.10 2.27
N GLY A 126 3.76 14.14 0.94
CA GLY A 126 4.85 14.52 0.05
C GLY A 126 4.52 14.24 -1.42
N PRO A 127 5.32 14.80 -2.35
CA PRO A 127 5.13 14.50 -3.77
C PRO A 127 5.28 13.00 -4.03
N SER A 128 4.41 12.43 -4.86
CA SER A 128 4.42 11.00 -5.21
C SER A 128 5.78 10.54 -5.78
N SER A 129 6.51 11.47 -6.42
CA SER A 129 7.90 11.29 -6.84
C SER A 129 8.88 11.90 -5.82
N GLY A 130 9.92 11.14 -5.47
CA GLY A 130 10.96 11.55 -4.53
C GLY A 130 11.00 10.71 -3.25
N HIS A 131 11.95 11.06 -2.37
CA HIS A 131 12.19 10.33 -1.11
C HIS A 131 11.93 11.19 0.13
N GLN A 132 11.80 12.50 -0.02
CA GLN A 132 11.52 13.40 1.11
C GLN A 132 10.01 13.55 1.29
N ALA A 133 9.55 13.35 2.51
CA ALA A 133 8.18 13.54 2.95
C ALA A 133 8.14 14.09 4.38
N THR A 134 6.93 14.37 4.84
CA THR A 134 6.60 14.62 6.23
C THR A 134 5.73 13.48 6.75
N ALA A 135 6.18 12.78 7.79
CA ALA A 135 5.31 11.89 8.56
C ALA A 135 4.41 12.73 9.46
N ILE A 136 3.11 12.49 9.39
CA ILE A 136 2.07 13.16 10.15
C ILE A 136 1.35 12.09 10.96
N LYS A 137 1.39 12.21 12.29
CA LYS A 137 0.62 11.35 13.20
C LYS A 137 -0.56 12.14 13.76
N GLY A 138 -1.71 11.50 13.87
CA GLY A 138 -2.90 12.11 14.42
C GLY A 138 -4.07 11.15 14.52
N THR A 139 -5.21 11.69 14.91
CA THR A 139 -6.49 10.99 14.91
C THR A 139 -7.47 11.60 13.93
N ILE A 140 -8.38 10.79 13.41
CA ILE A 140 -9.55 11.23 12.65
C ILE A 140 -10.81 10.60 13.24
N ASP A 141 -11.78 11.42 13.63
CA ASP A 141 -13.04 10.92 14.18
C ASP A 141 -14.00 10.42 13.09
N ARG A 142 -15.12 9.80 13.50
CA ARG A 142 -16.14 9.29 12.55
C ARG A 142 -16.85 10.39 11.76
N ALA A 143 -16.75 11.66 12.15
CA ALA A 143 -17.27 12.79 11.38
C ALA A 143 -16.24 13.35 10.39
N GLY A 144 -14.99 12.86 10.44
CA GLY A 144 -13.89 13.30 9.60
C GLY A 144 -13.13 14.50 10.15
N ALA A 145 -13.25 14.82 11.44
CA ALA A 145 -12.43 15.85 12.08
C ALA A 145 -11.03 15.29 12.36
N ILE A 146 -10.00 15.96 11.85
CA ILE A 146 -8.60 15.54 11.96
C ILE A 146 -7.91 16.33 13.07
N ALA A 147 -7.30 15.62 14.02
CA ALA A 147 -6.42 16.19 15.04
C ALA A 147 -4.97 15.73 14.81
N VAL A 148 -4.13 16.64 14.30
CA VAL A 148 -2.70 16.36 14.11
C VAL A 148 -1.98 16.45 15.45
N GLN A 149 -1.30 15.37 15.83
CA GLN A 149 -0.51 15.30 17.06
C GLN A 149 0.95 15.65 16.81
N SER A 150 1.53 15.22 15.68
CA SER A 150 2.93 15.50 15.37
C SER A 150 3.22 15.52 13.88
N ARG A 151 4.29 16.25 13.52
CA ARG A 151 4.87 16.29 12.17
C ARG A 151 6.38 16.14 12.30
N SER A 152 6.97 15.25 11.50
CA SER A 152 8.42 15.07 11.48
C SER A 152 8.90 14.83 10.04
N PRO A 153 10.12 15.27 9.69
CA PRO A 153 10.77 14.86 8.45
C PRO A 153 10.76 13.33 8.33
N TYR A 154 10.47 12.84 7.13
CA TYR A 154 10.45 11.42 6.82
C TYR A 154 11.15 11.17 5.51
N GLN A 155 12.00 10.13 5.49
CA GLN A 155 12.55 9.61 4.26
C GLN A 155 11.82 8.33 3.90
N ARG A 156 11.08 8.39 2.79
CA ARG A 156 10.32 7.27 2.27
C ARG A 156 11.28 6.20 1.77
N VAL A 157 11.28 5.06 2.46
CA VAL A 157 11.92 3.84 1.97
C VAL A 157 10.84 2.97 1.35
N CYS A 158 11.01 2.62 0.07
CA CYS A 158 10.26 1.54 -0.55
C CYS A 158 11.15 0.31 -0.50
N PRO A 159 10.90 -0.65 0.42
CA PRO A 159 11.76 -1.81 0.58
C PRO A 159 11.41 -2.88 -0.47
N ILE A 160 12.45 -3.54 -1.01
CA ILE A 160 12.36 -4.67 -1.95
C ILE A 160 12.49 -5.98 -1.17
N CYS A 161 11.43 -6.78 -1.08
CA CYS A 161 11.42 -7.93 -0.20
C CYS A 161 11.36 -9.27 -0.95
N LEU A 162 11.62 -10.33 -0.19
CA LEU A 162 11.40 -11.72 -0.58
C LEU A 162 10.16 -12.24 0.17
N ALA A 163 9.49 -13.27 -0.34
CA ALA A 163 8.43 -13.93 0.41
C ALA A 163 8.97 -14.47 1.74
N ALA A 164 8.22 -14.32 2.84
CA ALA A 164 8.67 -14.66 4.20
C ALA A 164 9.12 -16.12 4.38
N SER A 165 8.65 -17.04 3.52
CA SER A 165 9.00 -18.46 3.50
C SER A 165 10.28 -18.77 2.71
N THR A 166 10.89 -17.78 2.06
CA THR A 166 12.11 -17.99 1.24
C THR A 166 13.25 -18.51 2.10
N MET A 167 13.88 -19.61 1.67
CA MET A 167 15.04 -20.19 2.36
C MET A 167 16.32 -19.46 1.96
N ILE A 168 17.00 -18.87 2.94
CA ILE A 168 18.30 -18.23 2.78
C ILE A 168 19.38 -19.18 3.27
N ALA A 169 20.35 -19.49 2.41
CA ALA A 169 21.53 -20.23 2.82
C ALA A 169 22.40 -19.37 3.76
N THR A 170 22.80 -19.91 4.91
CA THR A 170 23.76 -19.29 5.84
C THR A 170 24.92 -20.23 6.13
N PRO A 171 26.04 -19.75 6.72
CA PRO A 171 27.13 -20.62 7.17
C PRO A 171 26.68 -21.69 8.17
N ASN A 172 25.62 -21.42 8.94
CA ASN A 172 25.09 -22.32 9.95
C ASN A 172 23.93 -23.19 9.44
N GLY A 173 23.71 -23.20 8.12
CA GLY A 173 22.63 -23.93 7.47
C GLY A 173 21.53 -23.02 6.91
N PRO A 174 20.60 -23.56 6.09
CA PRO A 174 19.49 -22.78 5.55
C PRO A 174 18.51 -22.34 6.65
N ILE A 175 18.05 -21.09 6.61
CA ILE A 175 16.96 -20.58 7.46
C ILE A 175 15.95 -19.81 6.62
N VAL A 176 14.69 -19.74 7.06
CA VAL A 176 13.69 -18.89 6.42
C VAL A 176 14.07 -17.40 6.58
N VAL A 177 13.83 -16.59 5.54
CA VAL A 177 14.18 -15.17 5.54
C VAL A 177 13.52 -14.42 6.70
N SER A 178 12.30 -14.80 7.07
CA SER A 178 11.55 -14.26 8.22
C SER A 178 12.18 -14.57 9.58
N ALA A 179 13.12 -15.53 9.66
CA ALA A 179 13.87 -15.85 10.86
C ALA A 179 15.23 -15.11 10.94
N LEU A 180 15.65 -14.39 9.89
CA LEU A 180 16.88 -13.59 9.93
C LEU A 180 16.77 -12.47 10.95
N ARG A 181 17.84 -12.28 11.72
CA ARG A 181 17.98 -11.21 12.72
C ARG A 181 19.32 -10.51 12.53
N PRO A 182 19.44 -9.22 12.89
CA PRO A 182 20.73 -8.56 12.99
C PRO A 182 21.75 -9.39 13.78
N GLY A 183 22.99 -9.41 13.30
CA GLY A 183 24.08 -10.22 13.87
C GLY A 183 24.20 -11.64 13.31
N MET A 184 23.18 -12.17 12.61
CA MET A 184 23.28 -13.49 12.00
C MET A 184 24.23 -13.47 10.79
N PRO A 185 25.07 -14.51 10.60
CA PRO A 185 25.88 -14.63 9.40
C PRO A 185 25.01 -15.07 8.22
N VAL A 186 25.22 -14.48 7.07
CA VAL A 186 24.64 -14.88 5.78
C VAL A 186 25.73 -14.97 4.75
N TRP A 187 25.47 -15.73 3.70
CA TRP A 187 26.39 -15.76 2.58
C TRP A 187 26.13 -14.56 1.64
N THR A 188 27.22 -13.92 1.21
CA THR A 188 27.29 -12.91 0.15
C THR A 188 28.23 -13.40 -0.95
N ALA A 189 28.47 -12.60 -1.98
CA ALA A 189 29.41 -12.92 -3.04
C ALA A 189 30.32 -11.73 -3.33
N ASP A 190 31.59 -12.01 -3.61
CA ASP A 190 32.58 -11.00 -3.98
C ASP A 190 32.43 -10.55 -5.45
N ARG A 191 33.38 -9.76 -5.96
CA ARG A 191 33.35 -9.31 -7.37
C ARG A 191 33.55 -10.45 -8.38
N THR A 192 34.18 -11.55 -7.97
CA THR A 192 34.41 -12.75 -8.79
C THR A 192 33.24 -13.74 -8.72
N GLY A 193 32.30 -13.52 -7.80
CA GLY A 193 31.17 -14.41 -7.55
C GLY A 193 31.47 -15.47 -6.48
N GLU A 194 32.62 -15.41 -5.83
CA GLU A 194 33.01 -16.30 -4.76
C GLU A 194 32.23 -15.98 -3.48
N ARG A 195 31.81 -17.03 -2.77
CA ARG A 195 30.95 -16.92 -1.60
C ARG A 195 31.74 -16.45 -0.38
N LEU A 196 31.30 -15.36 0.25
CA LEU A 196 31.90 -14.79 1.46
C LEU A 196 30.86 -14.62 2.58
N PRO A 197 31.17 -14.89 3.85
CA PRO A 197 30.26 -14.60 4.95
C PRO A 197 30.15 -13.09 5.16
N ALA A 198 28.94 -12.61 5.46
CA ALA A 198 28.68 -11.26 5.94
C ALA A 198 27.65 -11.29 7.07
N THR A 199 27.60 -10.23 7.86
CA THR A 199 26.68 -10.13 9.00
C THR A 199 25.42 -9.38 8.59
N VAL A 200 24.24 -9.87 8.96
CA VAL A 200 22.99 -9.10 8.81
C VAL A 200 23.06 -7.86 9.70
N LEU A 201 22.93 -6.67 9.12
CA LEU A 201 22.88 -5.40 9.85
C LEU A 201 21.45 -5.05 10.26
N GLU A 202 20.51 -5.24 9.35
CA GLU A 202 19.10 -4.89 9.52
C GLU A 202 18.20 -5.95 8.87
N ALA A 203 17.04 -6.18 9.47
CA ALA A 203 15.97 -6.98 8.88
C ALA A 203 14.64 -6.27 9.12
N GLY A 204 13.76 -6.31 8.13
CA GLY A 204 12.43 -5.71 8.19
C GLY A 204 11.40 -6.62 7.53
N SER A 205 10.13 -6.48 7.90
CA SER A 205 9.03 -7.22 7.28
C SER A 205 7.84 -6.31 7.07
N MET A 206 7.05 -6.61 6.04
CA MET A 206 5.83 -5.89 5.70
C MET A 206 4.85 -6.87 5.06
N LEU A 207 3.55 -6.63 5.24
CA LEU A 207 2.53 -7.30 4.44
C LEU A 207 2.55 -6.72 3.03
N ALA A 208 2.69 -7.58 2.02
CA ALA A 208 2.48 -7.16 0.64
C ALA A 208 1.04 -6.65 0.50
N PRO A 209 0.83 -5.42 0.00
CA PRO A 209 -0.51 -4.94 -0.31
C PRO A 209 -1.21 -5.87 -1.31
N PHE A 210 -2.54 -5.86 -1.28
CA PHE A 210 -3.32 -6.59 -2.26
C PHE A 210 -2.96 -6.17 -3.69
N GLY A 211 -2.79 -7.14 -4.60
CA GLY A 211 -2.37 -6.89 -5.98
C GLY A 211 -0.87 -6.60 -6.16
N HIS A 212 -0.04 -6.78 -5.13
CA HIS A 212 1.41 -6.74 -5.28
C HIS A 212 1.90 -7.91 -6.15
N ASP A 213 2.54 -7.60 -7.26
CA ASP A 213 3.13 -8.61 -8.14
C ASP A 213 4.50 -9.02 -7.61
N VAL A 214 4.76 -10.32 -7.63
CA VAL A 214 6.04 -10.93 -7.25
C VAL A 214 6.56 -11.76 -8.42
N VAL A 215 7.88 -11.74 -8.62
CA VAL A 215 8.50 -12.63 -9.61
C VAL A 215 8.72 -13.98 -8.96
N HIS A 216 8.21 -15.04 -9.62
CA HIS A 216 8.61 -16.40 -9.31
C HIS A 216 9.81 -16.75 -10.19
N LEU A 217 11.00 -16.60 -9.62
CA LEU A 217 12.26 -16.90 -10.28
C LEU A 217 12.62 -18.35 -10.00
N VAL A 218 12.70 -19.16 -11.05
CA VAL A 218 13.13 -20.56 -10.98
C VAL A 218 14.46 -20.69 -11.72
N LEU A 219 15.45 -21.33 -11.11
CA LEU A 219 16.74 -21.60 -11.72
C LEU A 219 16.74 -22.98 -12.37
N ALA A 220 17.63 -23.18 -13.35
CA ALA A 220 17.74 -24.44 -14.10
C ALA A 220 18.12 -25.65 -13.22
N ASP A 221 18.67 -25.41 -12.03
CA ASP A 221 18.98 -26.43 -11.03
C ASP A 221 17.81 -26.71 -10.06
N GLY A 222 16.63 -26.13 -10.32
CA GLY A 222 15.40 -26.34 -9.56
C GLY A 222 15.22 -25.42 -8.35
N ARG A 223 16.21 -24.58 -8.02
CA ARG A 223 16.06 -23.58 -6.96
C ARG A 223 15.03 -22.53 -7.34
N GLN A 224 14.26 -22.03 -6.38
CA GLN A 224 13.20 -21.07 -6.65
C GLN A 224 13.06 -19.99 -5.58
N VAL A 225 12.65 -18.79 -6.00
CA VAL A 225 12.42 -17.67 -5.08
C VAL A 225 11.27 -16.80 -5.55
N TRP A 226 10.47 -16.35 -4.59
CA TRP A 226 9.41 -15.36 -4.78
C TRP A 226 9.94 -14.01 -4.28
N VAL A 227 10.04 -13.04 -5.18
CA VAL A 227 10.78 -11.80 -4.91
C VAL A 227 10.13 -10.60 -5.60
N SER A 228 10.17 -9.45 -4.93
CA SER A 228 9.75 -8.17 -5.51
C SER A 228 10.53 -7.86 -6.81
N PRO A 229 9.88 -7.45 -7.92
CA PRO A 229 10.53 -7.27 -9.22
C PRO A 229 11.78 -6.37 -9.22
N GLY A 230 11.86 -5.34 -8.39
CA GLY A 230 13.02 -4.44 -8.37
C GLY A 230 14.17 -4.92 -7.50
N HIS A 231 14.08 -6.12 -6.91
CA HIS A 231 15.20 -6.65 -6.15
C HIS A 231 16.41 -6.82 -7.09
N PRO A 232 17.60 -6.31 -6.74
CA PRO A 232 18.77 -6.46 -7.56
C PRO A 232 19.26 -7.92 -7.49
N THR A 233 19.67 -8.39 -8.65
CA THR A 233 20.51 -9.56 -8.83
C THR A 233 21.97 -9.18 -8.52
N ALA A 234 22.87 -10.16 -8.42
CA ALA A 234 24.25 -9.90 -8.03
C ALA A 234 25.05 -9.14 -9.10
N ASP A 235 24.61 -9.17 -10.35
CA ASP A 235 25.19 -8.38 -11.43
C ASP A 235 24.62 -6.94 -11.51
N GLY A 236 23.59 -6.64 -10.71
CA GLY A 236 22.96 -5.32 -10.60
C GLY A 236 21.66 -5.16 -11.41
N ARG A 237 21.30 -6.11 -12.27
CA ARG A 237 19.99 -6.10 -12.96
C ARG A 237 18.85 -6.30 -11.97
N ARG A 238 17.65 -5.79 -12.26
CA ARG A 238 16.46 -6.07 -11.46
C ARG A 238 15.89 -7.43 -11.84
N VAL A 239 15.35 -8.15 -10.87
CA VAL A 239 14.75 -9.47 -11.12
C VAL A 239 13.58 -9.41 -12.11
N GLY A 240 12.80 -8.33 -12.10
CA GLY A 240 11.68 -8.10 -13.02
C GLY A 240 12.09 -7.90 -14.48
N ASP A 241 13.36 -7.56 -14.72
CA ASP A 241 13.89 -7.36 -16.07
C ASP A 241 14.50 -8.63 -16.67
N LEU A 242 14.51 -9.75 -15.91
CA LEU A 242 15.11 -11.00 -16.35
C LEU A 242 14.23 -11.73 -17.37
N ALA A 243 14.86 -12.23 -18.43
CA ALA A 243 14.24 -13.13 -19.38
C ALA A 243 14.56 -14.60 -19.05
N ALA A 244 13.70 -15.52 -19.52
CA ALA A 244 14.02 -16.94 -19.48
C ALA A 244 15.26 -17.23 -20.34
N GLY A 245 16.21 -17.97 -19.77
CA GLY A 245 17.52 -18.26 -20.37
C GLY A 245 18.66 -17.36 -19.89
N ASP A 246 18.35 -16.25 -19.22
CA ASP A 246 19.35 -15.36 -18.63
C ASP A 246 20.26 -16.10 -17.64
N ARG A 247 21.51 -15.68 -17.54
CA ARG A 247 22.44 -16.23 -16.54
C ARG A 247 22.37 -15.44 -15.25
N LEU A 248 22.32 -16.15 -14.14
CA LEU A 248 22.47 -15.64 -12.78
C LEU A 248 23.64 -16.37 -12.14
N MET A 249 24.78 -15.70 -12.01
CA MET A 249 26.04 -16.31 -11.59
C MET A 249 26.38 -17.57 -12.42
N ALA A 250 26.54 -18.73 -11.78
CA ALA A 250 26.83 -20.02 -12.42
C ALA A 250 25.59 -20.73 -12.99
N ALA A 251 24.36 -20.29 -12.68
CA ALA A 251 23.13 -20.95 -13.09
C ALA A 251 22.42 -20.18 -14.22
N ARG A 252 21.61 -20.90 -15.03
CA ARG A 252 20.65 -20.29 -15.95
C ARG A 252 19.31 -20.11 -15.22
N SER A 253 18.58 -19.04 -15.50
CA SER A 253 17.26 -18.79 -14.94
C SER A 253 16.15 -19.01 -15.94
N SER A 254 15.02 -19.48 -15.45
CA SER A 254 13.70 -19.24 -16.03
C SER A 254 12.95 -18.28 -15.11
N ALA A 255 12.84 -17.02 -15.50
CA ALA A 255 12.01 -16.06 -14.79
C ALA A 255 10.59 -16.07 -15.36
N ARG A 256 9.59 -16.13 -14.49
CA ARG A 256 8.21 -15.84 -14.85
C ARG A 256 7.67 -14.82 -13.85
N ILE A 257 7.09 -13.74 -14.36
CA ILE A 257 6.26 -12.86 -13.54
C ILE A 257 5.07 -13.73 -13.09
N ALA A 258 5.03 -14.05 -11.80
CA ALA A 258 3.83 -14.64 -11.23
C ALA A 258 2.86 -13.48 -10.99
N GLY A 259 1.59 -13.71 -11.28
CA GLY A 259 0.55 -12.70 -11.09
C GLY A 259 0.39 -12.28 -9.62
N PRO A 260 -0.66 -11.49 -9.32
CA PRO A 260 -0.88 -10.97 -7.98
C PRO A 260 -0.85 -12.09 -6.93
N MET A 261 -0.04 -11.93 -5.89
CA MET A 261 -0.10 -12.80 -4.73
C MET A 261 -1.27 -12.35 -3.83
N PRO A 262 -2.00 -13.27 -3.18
CA PRO A 262 -2.80 -12.89 -2.02
C PRO A 262 -1.91 -12.19 -0.99
N ALA A 263 -2.48 -11.31 -0.17
CA ALA A 263 -1.74 -10.58 0.86
C ALA A 263 -0.87 -11.56 1.68
N ALA A 264 0.44 -11.42 1.55
CA ALA A 264 1.41 -12.35 2.11
C ALA A 264 2.54 -11.59 2.82
N PRO A 265 3.07 -12.12 3.92
CA PRO A 265 4.20 -11.52 4.60
C PRO A 265 5.45 -11.58 3.70
N MET A 266 6.13 -10.46 3.56
CA MET A 266 7.38 -10.30 2.86
C MET A 266 8.46 -9.83 3.83
N THR A 267 9.69 -10.29 3.66
CA THR A 267 10.84 -9.94 4.51
C THR A 267 11.99 -9.41 3.65
N CYS A 268 12.63 -8.37 4.17
CA CYS A 268 13.79 -7.69 3.60
C CYS A 268 14.95 -7.76 4.61
N PHE A 269 16.20 -7.85 4.15
CA PHE A 269 17.36 -7.69 5.04
C PHE A 269 18.54 -7.02 4.34
N ARG A 270 19.39 -6.36 5.13
CA ARG A 270 20.61 -5.71 4.68
C ARG A 270 21.81 -6.35 5.37
N PRO A 271 22.67 -7.09 4.65
CA PRO A 271 23.94 -7.54 5.21
C PRO A 271 25.00 -6.46 5.09
N ASP A 272 26.04 -6.61 5.90
CA ASP A 272 27.22 -5.77 5.90
C ASP A 272 27.97 -5.91 4.58
N ARG A 273 28.60 -4.83 4.15
CA ARG A 273 29.45 -4.83 2.96
C ARG A 273 30.88 -5.14 3.40
N PRO A 274 31.44 -6.34 3.13
CA PRO A 274 32.87 -6.51 3.25
C PRO A 274 33.57 -5.50 2.32
N ALA A 275 34.65 -4.89 2.80
CA ALA A 275 35.38 -3.79 2.15
C ALA A 275 35.83 -4.06 0.69
N SER A 276 35.75 -5.31 0.23
CA SER A 276 36.02 -5.77 -1.14
C SER A 276 34.82 -5.71 -2.11
N THR A 277 33.62 -5.35 -1.63
CA THR A 277 32.37 -5.46 -2.40
C THR A 277 31.72 -4.10 -2.70
N GLY A 278 31.73 -3.72 -3.99
CA GLY A 278 31.01 -2.55 -4.51
C GLY A 278 29.54 -2.80 -4.87
N ARG A 279 28.94 -3.94 -4.46
CA ARG A 279 27.56 -4.32 -4.83
C ARG A 279 26.75 -4.79 -3.62
N THR A 280 25.45 -4.45 -3.61
CA THR A 280 24.47 -4.86 -2.60
C THR A 280 24.20 -6.36 -2.65
N ALA A 281 23.95 -6.97 -1.49
CA ALA A 281 23.59 -8.38 -1.41
C ALA A 281 22.33 -8.73 -2.21
N SER A 282 22.34 -9.95 -2.75
CA SER A 282 21.50 -10.38 -3.86
C SER A 282 20.61 -11.58 -3.50
N CYS A 283 19.40 -11.60 -4.06
CA CYS A 283 18.44 -12.72 -4.04
C CYS A 283 18.93 -14.05 -4.64
N SER A 284 20.08 -14.08 -5.29
CA SER A 284 20.66 -15.27 -5.95
C SER A 284 21.03 -16.42 -5.00
N GLN A 285 20.90 -16.20 -3.68
CA GLN A 285 21.29 -17.16 -2.64
C GLN A 285 20.09 -17.84 -1.95
N ALA A 286 18.88 -17.56 -2.42
CA ALA A 286 17.71 -18.34 -2.06
C ALA A 286 17.84 -19.77 -2.63
N ARG A 287 17.53 -20.79 -1.81
CA ARG A 287 17.41 -22.19 -2.25
C ARG A 287 16.01 -22.44 -2.77
#